data_AF-A0A1X7UZU3-F1
#
_entry.id   AF-A0A1X7UZU3-F1
#
_cell.length_a   1.000
_cell.length_b   1.000
_cell.length_c   1.000
_cell.angle_alpha   90.00
_cell.angle_beta   90.00
_cell.angle_gamma   90.00
#
_symmetry.space_group_name_H-M   'P 1'
#
loop_
_entity.id
_entity.type
_entity.pdbx_description
1 polymer ?
#
loop_
_entity_poly.entity_id
_entity_poly.type
_entity_poly.pdbx_seq_one_letter_code
_entity_poly.pdbx_strand_id
1 'polypeptide(L)'
;MFGDYEFRNLYGLSGASGRHCCLWCTIPSDKLKIDKATRHSENTIAPRSLTSLSQKYQEFVTAGFNLKRAKFFNSVIGKAFFNIPISQ
;
A
#
# COMPACT_ATOMS: atom_id res chain seq x y z
N MET A 1 20.70 -8.02 -4.94
CA MET A 1 20.27 -6.63 -4.72
C MET A 1 18.79 -6.70 -4.34
N PHE A 2 18.47 -6.63 -3.05
CA PHE A 2 17.08 -6.59 -2.58
C PHE A 2 16.52 -5.21 -2.95
N GLY A 3 15.77 -5.12 -4.05
CA GLY A 3 15.18 -3.87 -4.51
C GLY A 3 14.01 -3.44 -3.64
N ASP A 4 13.69 -2.14 -3.66
CA ASP A 4 12.56 -1.54 -2.93
C ASP A 4 11.20 -2.23 -3.19
N TYR A 5 11.08 -2.91 -4.33
CA TYR A 5 9.91 -3.69 -4.71
C TYR A 5 9.71 -4.95 -3.87
N GLU A 6 10.79 -5.62 -3.45
CA GLU A 6 10.70 -6.82 -2.60
C GLU A 6 10.39 -6.46 -1.15
N PHE A 7 10.84 -5.28 -0.69
CA PHE A 7 10.51 -4.78 0.63
C PHE A 7 9.00 -4.60 0.83
N ARG A 8 8.24 -4.30 -0.23
CA ARG A 8 6.78 -4.22 -0.17
C ARG A 8 6.11 -5.57 0.08
N ASN A 9 6.67 -6.64 -0.48
CA ASN A 9 6.15 -7.99 -0.28
C ASN A 9 6.30 -8.41 1.19
N LEU A 10 7.38 -7.97 1.86
CA LEU A 10 7.57 -8.17 3.30
C LEU A 10 6.49 -7.50 4.15
N TYR A 11 5.84 -6.44 3.66
CA TYR A 11 4.72 -5.80 4.36
C TYR A 11 3.35 -6.25 3.86
N GLY A 12 3.29 -7.33 3.06
CA GLY A 12 2.04 -7.92 2.58
C GLY A 12 1.34 -7.12 1.47
N LEU A 13 2.09 -6.27 0.75
CA LEU A 13 1.56 -5.50 -0.38
C LEU A 13 1.71 -6.28 -1.69
N SER A 14 0.70 -6.24 -2.55
CA SER A 14 0.80 -6.78 -3.91
C SER A 14 1.86 -6.01 -4.71
N GLY A 15 2.52 -6.60 -5.69
CA GLY A 15 3.65 -6.01 -6.44
C GLY A 15 3.47 -4.58 -7.02
N ALA A 16 4.56 -4.08 -7.61
CA ALA A 16 4.75 -2.67 -8.01
C ALA A 16 3.72 -2.08 -8.99
N SER A 17 3.01 -2.94 -9.71
CA SER A 17 2.07 -2.57 -10.78
C SER A 17 0.64 -2.27 -10.28
N GLY A 18 0.39 -2.40 -8.98
CA GLY A 18 -0.92 -2.15 -8.37
C GLY A 18 -1.30 -0.67 -8.32
N ARG A 19 -2.60 -0.39 -8.11
CA ARG A 19 -3.12 0.97 -7.93
C ARG A 19 -2.40 1.71 -6.81
N HIS A 20 -2.07 1.06 -5.70
CA HIS A 20 -1.33 1.66 -4.59
C HIS A 20 0.06 1.02 -4.49
N CYS A 21 0.98 1.52 -5.31
CA CYS A 21 2.32 0.96 -5.48
C CYS A 21 3.35 1.46 -4.44
N CYS A 22 3.04 2.50 -3.66
CA CYS A 22 3.95 3.05 -2.66
C CYS A 22 3.96 2.22 -1.36
N LEU A 23 5.14 2.03 -0.77
CA LEU A 23 5.31 1.41 0.56
C LEU A 23 4.88 2.37 1.69
N TRP A 24 5.32 3.63 1.60
CA TRP A 24 5.21 4.60 2.69
C TRP A 24 3.84 5.29 2.75
N CYS A 25 3.08 5.32 1.65
CA CYS A 25 1.79 5.98 1.62
C CYS A 25 0.75 5.27 0.76
N THR A 26 -0.50 5.75 0.84
CA THR A 26 -1.64 5.24 0.08
C THR A 26 -1.83 5.92 -1.27
N ILE A 27 -0.83 6.64 -1.77
CA ILE A 27 -0.95 7.34 -3.05
C ILE A 27 -1.33 6.36 -4.17
N PRO A 28 -2.34 6.70 -4.99
CA PRO A 28 -2.67 5.88 -6.14
C PRO A 28 -1.76 6.24 -7.35
N SER A 29 -1.53 5.27 -8.21
CA SER A 29 -0.54 5.35 -9.30
C SER A 29 -0.86 6.41 -10.37
N ASP A 30 -2.14 6.76 -10.52
CA ASP A 30 -2.61 7.87 -11.35
C ASP A 30 -2.15 9.22 -10.81
N LYS A 31 -2.17 9.41 -9.49
CA LYS A 31 -1.70 10.64 -8.82
C LYS A 31 -0.18 10.80 -8.82
N LEU A 32 0.58 9.73 -9.11
CA LEU A 32 2.03 9.81 -9.28
C LEU A 32 2.44 10.59 -10.54
N LYS A 33 1.55 10.69 -11.55
CA LYS A 33 1.81 11.43 -12.80
C LYS A 33 1.60 12.94 -12.66
N ILE A 34 0.89 13.36 -11.62
CA ILE A 34 0.63 14.77 -11.31
C ILE A 34 1.84 15.33 -10.56
N ASP A 35 2.14 16.62 -10.75
CA ASP A 35 3.22 17.29 -10.03
C ASP A 35 3.02 17.25 -8.50
N LYS A 36 4.13 17.39 -7.77
CA LYS A 36 4.15 17.26 -6.31
C LYS A 36 3.30 18.34 -5.63
N ALA A 37 3.29 19.57 -6.12
CA ALA A 37 2.58 20.68 -5.49
C ALA A 37 1.07 20.46 -5.54
N THR A 38 0.54 20.12 -6.72
CA THR A 38 -0.90 19.83 -6.93
C THR A 38 -1.33 18.55 -6.20
N ARG A 39 -0.43 17.58 -6.07
CA ARG A 39 -0.68 16.34 -5.33
C ARG A 39 -0.86 16.58 -3.82
N HIS A 40 -0.07 17.47 -3.22
CA HIS A 40 -0.14 17.72 -1.77
C HIS A 40 -1.36 18.57 -1.37
N SER A 41 -1.92 19.38 -2.27
CA SER A 41 -3.11 20.18 -1.98
C SER A 41 -4.39 19.35 -1.80
N GLU A 42 -4.45 18.12 -2.31
CA GLU A 42 -5.66 17.30 -2.25
C GLU A 42 -5.85 16.55 -0.92
N ASN A 43 -4.86 16.55 -0.02
CA ASN A 43 -4.91 15.89 1.31
C ASN A 43 -5.40 14.40 1.32
N THR A 44 -5.37 13.73 0.16
CA THR A 44 -5.89 12.36 -0.02
C THR A 44 -4.85 11.28 0.28
N ILE A 45 -3.60 11.65 0.53
CA ILE A 45 -2.48 10.73 0.71
C ILE A 45 -2.24 10.53 2.20
N ALA A 46 -2.56 9.32 2.69
CA ALA A 46 -2.27 8.93 4.06
C ALA A 46 -0.95 8.15 4.13
N PRO A 47 -0.15 8.34 5.19
CA PRO A 47 1.00 7.47 5.46
C PRO A 47 0.52 6.06 5.80
N ARG A 48 1.32 5.04 5.45
CA ARG A 48 1.07 3.67 5.86
C ARG A 48 1.69 3.41 7.23
N SER A 49 0.97 2.66 8.03
CA SER A 49 1.44 2.09 9.29
C SER A 49 1.13 0.59 9.34
N LEU A 50 1.86 -0.16 10.17
CA LEU A 50 1.57 -1.58 10.39
C LEU A 50 0.11 -1.82 10.81
N THR A 51 -0.44 -0.92 11.64
CA THR A 51 -1.85 -0.95 12.05
C THR A 51 -2.78 -0.81 10.86
N SER A 52 -2.54 0.17 9.98
CA SER A 52 -3.37 0.38 8.79
C SER A 52 -3.31 -0.80 7.81
N LEU A 53 -2.13 -1.44 7.68
CA LEU A 53 -1.94 -2.62 6.85
C LEU A 53 -2.68 -3.82 7.42
N SER A 54 -2.57 -4.06 8.73
CA SER A 54 -3.29 -5.13 9.42
C SER A 54 -4.80 -4.97 9.26
N GLN A 55 -5.32 -3.75 9.45
CA GLN A 55 -6.74 -3.46 9.27
C GLN A 55 -7.19 -3.72 7.83
N LYS A 56 -6.46 -3.21 6.83
CA LYS A 56 -6.80 -3.40 5.40
C LYS A 56 -6.69 -4.85 4.98
N TYR A 57 -5.75 -5.60 5.55
CA TYR A 57 -5.68 -7.04 5.34
C TYR A 57 -6.93 -7.74 5.89
N GLN A 58 -7.38 -7.41 7.09
CA GLN A 58 -8.63 -7.96 7.64
C GLN A 58 -9.83 -7.63 6.76
N GLU A 59 -9.96 -6.38 6.31
CA GLU A 59 -11.02 -6.00 5.36
C GLU A 59 -10.95 -6.82 4.05
N PHE A 60 -9.74 -7.06 3.53
CA PHE A 60 -9.52 -7.90 2.35
C PHE A 60 -9.91 -9.36 2.59
N VAL A 61 -9.60 -9.91 3.78
CA VAL A 61 -10.00 -11.27 4.19
C VAL A 61 -11.52 -11.37 4.28
N THR A 62 -12.16 -10.44 4.98
CA THR A 62 -13.62 -10.40 5.16
C THR A 62 -14.35 -10.23 3.82
N ALA A 63 -13.75 -9.52 2.87
CA ALA A 63 -14.28 -9.36 1.51
C ALA A 63 -14.07 -10.59 0.59
N GLY A 64 -13.57 -11.71 1.13
CA GLY A 64 -13.43 -12.98 0.43
C GLY A 64 -12.11 -13.18 -0.32
N PHE A 65 -11.05 -12.45 0.03
CA PHE A 65 -9.67 -12.73 -0.44
C PHE A 65 -9.46 -12.64 -1.96
N ASN A 66 -10.30 -11.87 -2.66
CA ASN A 66 -10.23 -11.79 -4.12
C ASN A 66 -9.11 -10.84 -4.59
N LEU A 67 -8.00 -11.38 -5.09
CA LEU A 67 -6.84 -10.61 -5.57
C LEU A 67 -7.20 -9.53 -6.60
N LYS A 68 -8.21 -9.73 -7.46
CA LYS A 68 -8.67 -8.72 -8.43
C LYS A 68 -9.24 -7.46 -7.74
N ARG A 69 -9.65 -7.60 -6.48
CA ARG A 69 -10.19 -6.53 -5.62
C ARG A 69 -9.16 -5.95 -4.66
N ALA A 70 -7.93 -6.48 -4.57
CA ALA A 70 -6.88 -5.96 -3.69
C ALA A 70 -6.62 -4.46 -3.85
N LYS A 71 -6.81 -3.92 -5.07
CA LYS A 71 -6.72 -2.48 -5.37
C LYS A 71 -7.66 -1.61 -4.54
N PHE A 72 -8.77 -2.14 -4.02
CA PHE A 72 -9.71 -1.43 -3.15
C PHE A 72 -9.31 -1.47 -1.67
N PHE A 73 -8.35 -2.34 -1.30
CA PHE A 73 -7.84 -2.51 0.05
C PHE A 73 -6.39 -2.03 0.14
N ASN A 74 -6.08 -0.89 -0.48
CA ASN A 74 -4.74 -0.30 -0.52
C ASN A 74 -3.65 -1.26 -1.05
N SER A 75 -4.02 -2.20 -1.92
CA SER A 75 -3.12 -3.24 -2.46
C SER A 75 -2.53 -4.15 -1.37
N VAL A 76 -3.19 -4.29 -0.22
CA VAL A 76 -2.80 -5.24 0.83
C VAL A 76 -3.40 -6.61 0.51
N ILE A 77 -2.56 -7.64 0.46
CA ILE A 77 -2.93 -9.03 0.17
C ILE A 77 -2.42 -10.03 1.20
N GLY A 78 -1.57 -9.57 2.13
CA GLY A 78 -0.94 -10.38 3.15
C GLY A 78 -0.73 -9.61 4.44
N LYS A 79 -0.32 -10.34 5.48
CA LYS A 79 0.17 -9.74 6.72
C LYS A 79 1.60 -9.24 6.52
N ALA A 80 1.99 -8.22 7.28
CA ALA A 80 3.40 -7.85 7.38
C ALA A 80 4.19 -9.00 8.02
N PHE A 81 5.29 -9.39 7.38
CA PHE A 81 6.20 -10.43 7.83
C PHE A 81 7.02 -9.96 9.03
N PHE A 82 7.41 -8.69 9.05
CA PHE A 82 8.13 -8.07 10.14
C PHE A 82 7.28 -7.01 10.84
N ASN A 83 7.38 -6.95 12.18
CA ASN A 83 6.80 -5.89 13.00
C ASN A 83 7.74 -4.67 13.08
N ILE A 84 8.29 -4.26 11.94
CA ILE A 84 9.19 -3.10 11.84
C ILE A 84 8.35 -1.90 11.40
N PRO A 85 8.37 -0.76 12.13
CA PRO A 85 7.62 0.42 11.75
C PRO A 85 7.98 0.90 10.35
N ILE A 86 6.96 1.19 9.54
CA ILE A 86 7.15 1.85 8.24
C ILE A 86 7.40 3.33 8.54
N SER A 87 8.67 3.72 8.55
CA SER A 87 9.12 5.10 8.70
C SER A 87 10.01 5.47 7.52
N GLN A 88 9.97 6.74 7.12
CA GLN A 88 10.83 7.33 6.10
C GLN A 88 11.81 8.28 6.76
#